data_AF-A0A2C9W3J4-F1
#
_entry.id   AF-A0A2C9W3J4-F1
#
_cell.length_a   1.000
_cell.length_b   1.000
_cell.length_c   1.000
_cell.angle_alpha   90.00
_cell.angle_beta   90.00
_cell.angle_gamma   90.00
#
_symmetry.space_group_name_H-M   'P 1'
#
loop_
_entity.id
_entity.type
_entity.pdbx_description
1 polymer ?
#
loop_
_entity_poly.entity_id
_entity_poly.type
_entity_poly.pdbx_seq_one_letter_code
_entity_poly.pdbx_strand_id
1 'polypeptide(L)'
;MAVAVNASRFEGITMAPPDPILGVSEAFKADTIEKKLNLGVGAYRTEELEPYVLNVVKKAAPKGSFILLHGCAHNLTDIDPTPDQWKRIADIIQGKNHVPFFDIAYQGFASGSLDEDAESVRLFTACGMELLVAQSYSKNLGLYAERIGAINIICSSEDAATRVKSQLKRLARPMYSNPPMEMMAGRIKGVRQKLFDSLSAKDESGKNRSFILKQIGVFSFTGLNKAQNFIAQVLYG
;
A
#
# COMPACT_ATOMS: atom_id res chain seq x y z
N MET A 1 -0.15 -38.68 -1.23
CA MET A 1 -0.67 -39.90 -0.58
C MET A 1 -1.01 -39.56 0.86
N ALA A 2 -2.29 -39.55 1.22
CA ALA A 2 -2.69 -39.45 2.62
C ALA A 2 -2.69 -40.86 3.22
N VAL A 3 -1.97 -41.06 4.33
CA VAL A 3 -2.00 -42.31 5.08
C VAL A 3 -3.29 -42.28 5.90
N ALA A 4 -4.27 -43.11 5.51
CA ALA A 4 -5.51 -43.24 6.25
C ALA A 4 -5.22 -43.91 7.60
N VAL A 5 -5.51 -43.21 8.69
CA VAL A 5 -5.52 -43.77 10.05
C VAL A 5 -6.96 -44.06 10.45
N ASN A 6 -7.19 -45.20 11.11
CA ASN A 6 -8.54 -45.72 11.44
C ASN A 6 -9.34 -44.83 12.41
N ALA A 7 -8.72 -43.84 13.06
CA ALA A 7 -9.39 -42.88 13.91
C ALA A 7 -8.65 -41.53 13.89
N SER A 8 -9.38 -40.43 13.70
CA SER A 8 -8.82 -39.09 13.76
C SER A 8 -8.90 -38.55 15.18
N ARG A 9 -7.76 -38.19 15.77
CA ARG A 9 -7.73 -37.44 17.05
C ARG A 9 -8.35 -36.04 16.95
N PHE A 10 -8.70 -35.60 15.74
CA PHE A 10 -9.27 -34.29 15.44
C PHE A 10 -10.76 -34.34 15.10
N GLU A 11 -11.41 -35.50 15.28
CA GLU A 11 -12.84 -35.69 14.94
C GLU A 11 -13.78 -34.75 15.72
N GLY A 12 -13.34 -34.26 16.89
CA GLY A 12 -14.07 -33.27 17.70
C GLY A 12 -13.80 -31.80 17.35
N ILE A 13 -12.95 -31.50 16.36
CA ILE A 13 -12.69 -30.11 15.96
C ILE A 13 -13.82 -29.63 15.06
N THR A 14 -14.54 -28.60 15.50
CA THR A 14 -15.58 -27.95 14.70
C THR A 14 -15.00 -26.99 13.67
N MET A 15 -15.69 -26.83 12.54
CA MET A 15 -15.29 -25.88 11.51
C MET A 15 -15.28 -24.46 12.09
N ALA A 16 -14.22 -23.70 11.80
CA ALA A 16 -14.18 -22.28 12.16
C ALA A 16 -15.29 -21.51 11.42
N PRO A 17 -15.77 -20.38 11.97
CA PRO A 17 -16.71 -19.52 11.26
C PRO A 17 -16.16 -19.11 9.88
N PRO A 18 -17.03 -18.96 8.86
CA PRO A 18 -16.63 -18.42 7.57
C PRO A 18 -16.02 -17.04 7.71
N ASP A 19 -15.05 -16.71 6.85
CA ASP A 19 -14.43 -15.39 6.84
C ASP A 19 -15.49 -14.34 6.41
N PRO A 20 -15.77 -13.32 7.25
CA PRO A 20 -16.73 -12.28 6.90
C PRO A 20 -16.45 -11.60 5.56
N ILE A 21 -15.19 -11.55 5.10
CA ILE A 21 -14.82 -10.99 3.80
C ILE A 21 -15.44 -11.74 2.62
N LEU A 22 -15.78 -13.01 2.80
CA LEU A 22 -16.37 -13.87 1.77
C LEU A 22 -17.90 -13.88 1.80
N GLY A 23 -18.54 -13.22 2.78
CA GLY A 23 -19.98 -13.28 2.98
C GLY A 23 -20.81 -12.85 1.76
N VAL A 24 -20.35 -11.85 1.00
CA VAL A 24 -21.04 -11.42 -0.24
C VAL A 24 -20.96 -12.49 -1.33
N SER A 25 -19.82 -13.17 -1.45
CA SER A 25 -19.64 -14.27 -2.41
C SER A 25 -20.47 -15.49 -2.03
N GLU A 26 -20.62 -15.78 -0.75
CA GLU A 26 -21.50 -16.84 -0.24
C GLU A 26 -22.97 -16.52 -0.49
N ALA A 27 -23.40 -15.29 -0.17
CA ALA A 27 -24.76 -14.82 -0.47
C ALA A 27 -25.06 -14.89 -1.97
N PHE A 28 -24.11 -14.49 -2.82
CA PHE A 28 -24.25 -14.63 -4.27
C PHE A 28 -24.42 -16.08 -4.70
N LYS A 29 -23.66 -17.03 -4.15
CA LYS A 29 -23.79 -18.46 -4.48
C LYS A 29 -25.15 -19.02 -4.04
N ALA A 30 -25.66 -18.60 -2.88
CA ALA A 30 -26.94 -19.04 -2.34
C ALA A 30 -28.16 -18.43 -3.05
N ASP A 31 -28.02 -17.27 -3.69
CA ASP A 31 -29.09 -16.61 -4.43
C ASP A 31 -29.50 -17.43 -5.68
N THR A 32 -30.78 -17.50 -6.01
CA THR A 32 -31.31 -18.25 -7.16
C THR A 32 -31.72 -17.35 -8.32
N ILE A 33 -31.68 -16.03 -8.16
CA ILE A 33 -32.04 -15.07 -9.23
C ILE A 33 -31.08 -15.24 -10.41
N GLU A 34 -31.61 -15.50 -11.60
CA GLU A 34 -30.83 -15.75 -12.81
C GLU A 34 -29.98 -14.54 -13.26
N LYS A 35 -30.46 -13.32 -12.95
CA LYS A 35 -29.79 -12.04 -13.26
C LYS A 35 -28.98 -11.46 -12.10
N LYS A 36 -28.52 -12.30 -11.17
CA LYS A 36 -27.69 -11.86 -10.04
C LYS A 36 -26.30 -11.44 -10.51
N LEU A 37 -25.74 -10.41 -9.89
CA LEU A 37 -24.36 -9.97 -10.08
C LEU A 37 -23.60 -10.17 -8.77
N ASN A 38 -22.46 -10.85 -8.82
CA ASN A 38 -21.61 -10.98 -7.65
C ASN A 38 -20.97 -9.61 -7.43
N LEU A 39 -21.26 -8.96 -6.30
CA LEU A 39 -20.61 -7.70 -5.89
C LEU A 39 -19.57 -7.91 -4.78
N GLY A 40 -19.11 -9.15 -4.59
CA GLY A 40 -18.10 -9.52 -3.61
C GLY A 40 -16.71 -8.98 -3.94
N VAL A 41 -15.70 -9.44 -3.23
CA VAL A 41 -14.33 -8.98 -3.47
C VAL A 41 -13.86 -9.45 -4.85
N GLY A 42 -13.56 -8.52 -5.74
CA GLY A 42 -13.14 -8.83 -7.10
C GLY A 42 -13.03 -7.59 -7.99
N ALA A 43 -12.33 -7.73 -9.11
CA ALA A 43 -12.28 -6.74 -10.17
C ALA A 43 -13.33 -7.11 -11.21
N TYR A 44 -14.30 -6.23 -11.41
CA TYR A 44 -15.32 -6.40 -12.44
C TYR A 44 -14.70 -6.10 -13.79
N ARG A 45 -15.02 -6.91 -14.79
CA ARG A 45 -14.56 -6.72 -16.17
C ARG A 45 -15.74 -6.78 -17.14
N THR A 46 -15.56 -6.13 -18.27
CA THR A 46 -16.41 -6.28 -19.46
C THR A 46 -16.12 -7.59 -20.17
N GLU A 47 -16.89 -7.90 -21.22
CA GLU A 47 -16.67 -9.07 -22.07
C GLU A 47 -15.31 -9.01 -22.78
N GLU A 48 -14.77 -7.79 -22.97
CA GLU A 48 -13.45 -7.52 -23.55
C GLU A 48 -12.30 -7.56 -22.51
N LEU A 49 -12.57 -8.03 -21.28
CA LEU A 49 -11.62 -8.08 -20.15
C LEU A 49 -11.15 -6.72 -19.63
N GLU A 50 -11.78 -5.63 -20.06
CA GLU A 50 -11.49 -4.28 -19.56
C GLU A 50 -12.11 -4.07 -18.17
N PRO A 51 -11.42 -3.39 -17.23
CA PRO A 51 -11.96 -3.05 -15.92
C PRO A 51 -13.32 -2.30 -16.02
N TYR A 52 -14.34 -2.83 -15.36
CA TYR A 52 -15.69 -2.28 -15.32
C TYR A 52 -15.96 -1.57 -13.99
N VAL A 53 -15.83 -0.24 -13.98
CA VAL A 53 -16.21 0.57 -12.82
C VAL A 53 -17.73 0.76 -12.80
N LEU A 54 -18.39 0.11 -11.84
CA LEU A 54 -19.85 0.18 -11.68
C LEU A 54 -20.33 1.64 -11.62
N ASN A 55 -21.37 1.97 -12.39
CA ASN A 55 -21.96 3.31 -12.42
C ASN A 55 -22.44 3.78 -11.05
N VAL A 56 -22.84 2.86 -10.17
CA VAL A 56 -23.20 3.18 -8.77
C VAL A 56 -21.99 3.72 -8.00
N VAL A 57 -20.79 3.17 -8.19
CA VAL A 57 -19.56 3.67 -7.55
C VAL A 57 -19.24 5.08 -8.07
N LYS A 58 -19.41 5.32 -9.38
CA LYS A 58 -19.24 6.66 -9.98
C LYS A 58 -20.27 7.67 -9.50
N LYS A 59 -21.51 7.27 -9.23
CA LYS A 59 -22.61 8.17 -8.84
C LYS A 59 -22.74 8.36 -7.32
N ALA A 60 -22.40 7.35 -6.53
CA ALA A 60 -22.71 7.30 -5.11
C ALA A 60 -21.74 8.11 -4.24
N ALA A 61 -20.47 8.26 -4.62
CA ALA A 61 -19.50 8.98 -3.80
C ALA A 61 -19.83 10.48 -3.70
N PRO A 62 -20.19 11.00 -2.50
CA PRO A 62 -20.45 12.43 -2.32
C PRO A 62 -19.19 13.28 -2.60
N LYS A 63 -19.37 14.49 -3.12
CA LYS A 63 -18.26 15.45 -3.32
C LYS A 63 -17.42 15.55 -2.04
N GLY A 64 -16.09 15.52 -2.16
CA GLY A 64 -15.21 15.54 -0.97
C GLY A 64 -14.95 14.20 -0.30
N SER A 65 -15.49 13.08 -0.81
CA SER A 65 -15.20 11.75 -0.26
C SER A 65 -13.72 11.36 -0.35
N PHE A 66 -13.29 10.53 0.60
CA PHE A 66 -12.04 9.78 0.49
C PHE A 66 -12.21 8.61 -0.46
N ILE A 67 -11.26 8.42 -1.38
CA ILE A 67 -11.26 7.31 -2.33
C ILE A 67 -10.00 6.49 -2.08
N LEU A 68 -10.18 5.25 -1.62
CA LEU A 68 -9.10 4.30 -1.39
C LEU A 68 -8.66 3.69 -2.72
N LEU A 69 -7.36 3.71 -2.99
CA LEU A 69 -6.74 3.20 -4.22
C LEU A 69 -5.55 2.30 -3.87
N HIS A 70 -5.44 1.13 -4.48
CA HIS A 70 -4.17 0.40 -4.46
C HIS A 70 -3.29 0.99 -5.56
N GLY A 71 -2.10 1.49 -5.22
CA GLY A 71 -1.26 2.19 -6.21
C GLY A 71 -0.64 1.28 -7.26
N CYS A 72 -0.45 0.00 -6.93
CA CYS A 72 0.00 -1.09 -7.78
C CYS A 72 -0.30 -2.44 -7.10
N ALA A 73 -0.21 -3.52 -7.87
CA ALA A 73 -0.50 -4.90 -7.48
C ALA A 73 -1.78 -4.99 -6.63
N HIS A 74 -2.91 -4.63 -7.23
CA HIS A 74 -4.20 -4.64 -6.55
C HIS A 74 -4.51 -6.01 -5.92
N ASN A 75 -4.52 -6.06 -4.60
CA ASN A 75 -4.94 -7.23 -3.85
C ASN A 75 -6.48 -7.27 -3.73
N LEU A 76 -7.21 -8.32 -4.11
CA LEU A 76 -6.83 -9.72 -4.40
C LEU A 76 -6.75 -10.08 -5.89
N THR A 77 -6.87 -9.11 -6.79
CA THR A 77 -7.20 -9.41 -8.19
C THR A 77 -5.98 -9.39 -9.12
N ASP A 78 -4.88 -8.77 -8.67
CA ASP A 78 -3.65 -8.51 -9.41
C ASP A 78 -3.87 -7.71 -10.70
N ILE A 79 -4.89 -6.85 -10.71
CA ILE A 79 -5.28 -6.05 -11.89
C ILE A 79 -5.15 -4.59 -11.55
N ASP A 80 -4.18 -3.94 -12.18
CA ASP A 80 -3.96 -2.51 -12.03
C ASP A 80 -4.53 -1.75 -13.23
N PRO A 81 -5.01 -0.51 -13.02
CA PRO A 81 -5.35 0.38 -14.12
C PRO A 81 -4.13 0.64 -15.03
N THR A 82 -4.38 0.76 -16.33
CA THR A 82 -3.36 1.22 -17.29
C THR A 82 -3.03 2.70 -17.05
N PRO A 83 -1.90 3.22 -17.58
CA PRO A 83 -1.54 4.64 -17.43
C PRO A 83 -2.64 5.61 -17.88
N ASP A 84 -3.37 5.30 -18.96
CA ASP A 84 -4.48 6.14 -19.44
C ASP A 84 -5.73 6.01 -18.58
N GLN A 85 -5.99 4.83 -18.01
CA GLN A 85 -7.05 4.64 -17.03
C GLN A 85 -6.74 5.43 -15.75
N TRP A 86 -5.49 5.43 -15.28
CA TRP A 86 -5.05 6.22 -14.13
C TRP A 86 -5.28 7.73 -14.32
N LYS A 87 -4.99 8.28 -15.51
CA LYS A 87 -5.32 9.68 -15.85
C LYS A 87 -6.82 9.94 -15.73
N ARG A 88 -7.65 9.06 -16.29
CA ARG A 88 -9.12 9.18 -16.21
C ARG A 88 -9.64 9.12 -14.77
N ILE A 89 -9.05 8.28 -13.93
CA ILE A 89 -9.38 8.20 -12.51
C ILE A 89 -8.99 9.50 -11.81
N ALA A 90 -7.79 10.03 -12.09
CA ALA A 90 -7.32 11.31 -11.56
C ALA A 90 -8.28 12.46 -11.93
N ASP A 91 -8.72 12.54 -13.19
CA ASP A 91 -9.67 13.55 -13.67
C ASP A 91 -11.01 13.50 -12.90
N ILE A 92 -11.54 12.29 -12.66
CA ILE A 92 -12.80 12.11 -11.93
C ILE A 92 -12.65 12.53 -10.47
N ILE A 93 -11.56 12.12 -9.83
CA ILE A 93 -11.27 12.44 -8.43
C ILE A 93 -11.09 13.94 -8.24
N GLN A 94 -10.31 14.58 -9.13
CA GLN A 94 -10.12 16.03 -9.11
C GLN A 94 -11.42 16.78 -9.39
N GLY A 95 -12.18 16.40 -10.42
CA GLY A 95 -13.44 17.05 -10.79
C GLY A 95 -14.50 17.01 -9.69
N LYS A 96 -14.47 15.99 -8.83
CA LYS A 96 -15.34 15.86 -7.65
C LYS A 96 -14.71 16.32 -6.34
N ASN A 97 -13.51 16.90 -6.40
CA ASN A 97 -12.75 17.32 -5.23
C ASN A 97 -12.66 16.20 -4.17
N HIS A 98 -12.50 14.95 -4.62
CA HIS A 98 -12.30 13.81 -3.75
C HIS A 98 -10.87 13.80 -3.21
N VAL A 99 -10.67 13.18 -2.04
CA VAL A 99 -9.36 13.04 -1.42
C VAL A 99 -8.81 11.64 -1.73
N PRO A 100 -7.74 11.51 -2.53
CA PRO A 100 -7.12 10.21 -2.79
C PRO A 100 -6.42 9.69 -1.54
N PHE A 101 -6.63 8.41 -1.25
CA PHE A 101 -5.88 7.67 -0.23
C PHE A 101 -5.31 6.41 -0.87
N PHE A 102 -3.99 6.36 -1.02
CA PHE A 102 -3.29 5.22 -1.58
C PHE A 102 -2.87 4.21 -0.49
N ASP A 103 -3.15 2.93 -0.74
CA ASP A 103 -2.50 1.80 -0.07
C ASP A 103 -1.38 1.27 -0.98
N ILE A 104 -0.15 1.27 -0.46
CA ILE A 104 1.08 0.88 -1.15
C ILE A 104 1.76 -0.21 -0.35
N ALA A 105 1.35 -1.46 -0.57
CA ALA A 105 1.93 -2.61 0.11
C ALA A 105 2.97 -3.39 -0.71
N TYR A 106 2.98 -3.21 -2.04
CA TYR A 106 3.65 -4.09 -2.98
C TYR A 106 4.61 -3.36 -3.95
N GLN A 107 5.00 -2.12 -3.64
CA GLN A 107 5.93 -1.36 -4.48
C GLN A 107 7.23 -2.15 -4.74
N GLY A 108 7.56 -2.35 -6.01
CA GLY A 108 8.65 -3.15 -6.52
C GLY A 108 8.25 -4.57 -6.96
N PHE A 109 7.02 -5.03 -6.72
CA PHE A 109 6.57 -6.36 -7.12
C PHE A 109 5.68 -6.38 -8.37
N ALA A 110 5.03 -5.27 -8.73
CA ALA A 110 4.14 -5.29 -9.90
C ALA A 110 4.97 -5.27 -11.20
N SER A 111 5.91 -4.32 -11.32
CA SER A 111 6.82 -4.19 -12.47
C SER A 111 8.23 -4.73 -12.22
N GLY A 112 8.64 -4.88 -10.95
CA GLY A 112 10.06 -5.03 -10.58
C GLY A 112 10.81 -3.70 -10.41
N SER A 113 10.16 -2.57 -10.70
CA SER A 113 10.71 -1.22 -10.57
C SER A 113 9.99 -0.45 -9.46
N LEU A 114 10.76 0.09 -8.51
CA LEU A 114 10.20 0.96 -7.46
C LEU A 114 9.60 2.25 -8.05
N ASP A 115 10.14 2.71 -9.17
CA ASP A 115 9.74 3.97 -9.80
C ASP A 115 8.43 3.81 -10.58
N GLU A 116 8.31 2.75 -11.38
CA GLU A 116 7.10 2.45 -12.15
C GLU A 116 5.92 2.16 -11.22
N ASP A 117 6.15 1.36 -10.17
CA ASP A 117 5.12 1.02 -9.19
C ASP A 117 4.64 2.22 -8.34
N ALA A 118 5.33 3.37 -8.42
CA ALA A 118 4.94 4.62 -7.76
C ALA A 118 4.30 5.64 -8.71
N GLU A 119 4.16 5.34 -10.00
CA GLU A 119 3.67 6.30 -11.01
C GLU A 119 2.26 6.81 -10.73
N SER A 120 1.36 5.94 -10.26
CA SER A 120 -0.02 6.32 -9.92
C SER A 120 -0.07 7.43 -8.86
N VAL A 121 0.72 7.29 -7.79
CA VAL A 121 0.83 8.30 -6.72
C VAL A 121 1.46 9.59 -7.26
N ARG A 122 2.52 9.48 -8.07
CA ARG A 122 3.20 10.64 -8.67
C ARG A 122 2.31 11.41 -9.62
N LEU A 123 1.51 10.71 -10.43
CA LEU A 123 0.54 11.32 -11.33
C LEU A 123 -0.42 12.22 -10.55
N PHE A 124 -1.02 11.69 -9.48
CA PHE A 124 -1.99 12.44 -8.66
C PHE A 124 -1.35 13.65 -7.99
N THR A 125 -0.10 13.49 -7.53
CA THR A 125 0.70 14.58 -6.95
C THR A 125 1.02 15.64 -8.01
N ALA A 126 1.36 15.23 -9.24
CA ALA A 126 1.65 16.13 -10.36
C ALA A 126 0.41 16.89 -10.84
N CYS A 127 -0.78 16.33 -10.65
CA CYS A 127 -2.05 17.03 -10.84
C CYS A 127 -2.36 18.06 -9.73
N GLY A 128 -1.47 18.22 -8.74
CA GLY A 128 -1.61 19.18 -7.64
C GLY A 128 -2.59 18.78 -6.55
N MET A 129 -2.90 17.48 -6.42
CA MET A 129 -3.83 16.99 -5.40
C MET A 129 -3.14 16.79 -4.04
N GLU A 130 -3.80 17.21 -2.96
CA GLU A 130 -3.48 16.74 -1.61
C GLU A 130 -3.97 15.29 -1.46
N LEU A 131 -3.13 14.40 -0.92
CA LEU A 131 -3.42 12.96 -0.86
C LEU A 131 -2.74 12.29 0.33
N LEU A 132 -3.22 11.09 0.66
CA LEU A 132 -2.66 10.23 1.70
C LEU A 132 -2.04 8.97 1.09
N VAL A 133 -0.96 8.46 1.68
CA VAL A 133 -0.32 7.21 1.28
C VAL A 133 0.04 6.38 2.52
N ALA A 134 -0.62 5.23 2.69
CA ALA A 134 -0.22 4.21 3.62
C ALA A 134 0.77 3.28 2.92
N GLN A 135 2.03 3.27 3.37
CA GLN A 135 3.09 2.48 2.78
C GLN A 135 3.51 1.35 3.72
N SER A 136 3.54 0.11 3.23
CA SER A 136 4.03 -1.05 3.97
C SER A 136 5.43 -1.44 3.51
N TYR A 137 6.27 -1.85 4.46
CA TYR A 137 7.58 -2.45 4.18
C TYR A 137 7.60 -3.96 4.43
N SER A 138 6.44 -4.56 4.71
CA SER A 138 6.36 -5.98 5.03
C SER A 138 6.78 -6.87 3.86
N LYS A 139 6.41 -6.51 2.62
CA LYS A 139 6.65 -7.33 1.45
C LYS A 139 7.99 -6.98 0.80
N ASN A 140 8.19 -5.72 0.42
CA ASN A 140 9.35 -5.29 -0.36
C ASN A 140 10.68 -5.41 0.39
N LEU A 141 10.67 -5.27 1.71
CA LEU A 141 11.84 -5.47 2.57
C LEU A 141 11.76 -6.77 3.40
N GLY A 142 10.71 -7.58 3.22
CA GLY A 142 10.50 -8.82 4.00
C GLY A 142 10.25 -8.59 5.49
N LEU A 143 9.86 -7.39 5.91
CA LEU A 143 9.68 -6.99 7.32
C LEU A 143 8.26 -7.29 7.83
N TYR A 144 7.75 -8.49 7.57
CA TYR A 144 6.36 -8.88 7.88
C TYR A 144 6.01 -8.71 9.36
N ALA A 145 6.77 -9.36 10.23
CA ALA A 145 6.54 -9.38 11.68
C ALA A 145 7.03 -8.11 12.39
N GLU A 146 7.88 -7.31 11.75
CA GLU A 146 8.40 -6.06 12.31
C GLU A 146 7.35 -4.94 12.34
N ARG A 147 6.30 -5.08 11.53
CA ARG A 147 5.16 -4.13 11.45
C ARG A 147 5.59 -2.73 11.03
N ILE A 148 6.53 -2.65 10.08
CA ILE A 148 7.08 -1.37 9.61
C ILE A 148 6.28 -0.84 8.44
N GLY A 149 5.86 0.41 8.58
CA GLY A 149 5.12 1.17 7.58
C GLY A 149 5.24 2.67 7.83
N ALA A 150 4.72 3.46 6.89
CA ALA A 150 4.67 4.91 6.99
C ALA A 150 3.31 5.42 6.52
N ILE A 151 2.86 6.54 7.11
CA ILE A 151 1.78 7.36 6.56
C ILE A 151 2.41 8.62 5.99
N ASN A 152 2.20 8.87 4.70
CA ASN A 152 2.61 10.10 4.04
C ASN A 152 1.36 10.92 3.71
N ILE A 153 1.40 12.22 3.94
CA ILE A 153 0.29 13.12 3.61
C ILE A 153 0.88 14.29 2.82
N ILE A 154 0.48 14.39 1.55
CA ILE A 154 0.86 15.49 0.67
C ILE A 154 -0.07 16.66 0.97
N CYS A 155 0.52 17.78 1.36
CA CYS A 155 -0.21 18.99 1.74
C CYS A 155 0.15 20.14 0.78
N SER A 156 -0.74 21.11 0.65
CA SER A 156 -0.57 22.28 -0.22
C SER A 156 0.51 23.26 0.26
N SER A 157 0.91 23.17 1.53
CA SER A 157 1.94 24.02 2.13
C SER A 157 2.65 23.36 3.32
N GLU A 158 3.84 23.86 3.64
CA GLU A 158 4.61 23.46 4.83
C GLU A 158 3.87 23.73 6.14
N ASP A 159 3.14 24.85 6.21
CA ASP A 159 2.32 25.24 7.34
C ASP A 159 1.15 24.25 7.56
N ALA A 160 0.45 23.86 6.49
CA ALA A 160 -0.57 22.83 6.54
C ALA A 160 0.00 21.49 7.02
N ALA A 161 1.16 21.10 6.47
CA ALA A 161 1.81 19.86 6.84
C ALA A 161 2.27 19.83 8.32
N THR A 162 2.72 20.97 8.84
CA THR A 162 3.09 21.13 10.26
C THR A 162 1.88 20.90 11.16
N ARG A 163 0.72 21.50 10.83
CA ARG A 163 -0.54 21.25 11.54
C ARG A 163 -0.96 19.79 11.47
N VAL A 164 -0.96 19.19 10.28
CA VAL A 164 -1.33 17.77 10.08
C VAL A 164 -0.44 16.86 10.92
N LYS A 165 0.89 17.06 10.88
CA LYS A 165 1.85 16.30 11.69
C LYS A 165 1.55 16.41 13.19
N SER A 166 1.16 17.59 13.67
CA SER A 166 0.79 17.79 15.08
C SER A 166 -0.44 16.96 15.48
N GLN A 167 -1.46 16.89 14.62
CA GLN A 167 -2.68 16.11 14.88
C GLN A 167 -2.39 14.60 14.81
N LEU A 168 -1.59 14.14 13.85
CA LEU A 168 -1.15 12.75 13.78
C LEU A 168 -0.42 12.32 15.06
N LYS A 169 0.47 13.17 15.59
CA LYS A 169 1.14 12.91 16.87
C LYS A 169 0.14 12.82 18.03
N ARG A 170 -0.84 13.72 18.09
CA ARG A 170 -1.90 13.69 19.12
C ARG A 170 -2.75 12.43 19.06
N LEU A 171 -3.04 11.92 17.86
CA LEU A 171 -3.78 10.67 17.65
C LEU A 171 -2.93 9.44 18.01
N ALA A 172 -1.67 9.41 17.58
CA ALA A 172 -0.76 8.30 17.85
C ALA A 172 -0.44 8.14 19.35
N ARG A 173 -0.34 9.26 20.08
CA ARG A 173 0.08 9.30 21.49
C ARG A 173 -0.77 8.40 22.41
N PRO A 174 -2.11 8.49 22.44
CA PRO A 174 -2.94 7.59 23.24
C PRO A 174 -3.08 6.17 22.66
N MET A 175 -2.83 5.97 21.36
CA MET A 175 -2.97 4.66 20.73
C MET A 175 -1.80 3.73 21.03
N TYR A 176 -0.57 4.23 20.87
CA TYR A 176 0.65 3.42 21.02
C TYR A 176 1.86 4.22 21.51
N SER A 177 1.67 5.49 21.89
CA SER A 177 2.72 6.41 22.34
C SER A 177 3.80 6.73 21.29
N ASN A 178 4.64 5.76 20.95
CA ASN A 178 5.71 5.84 19.96
C ASN A 178 5.78 4.53 19.15
N PRO A 179 6.16 4.57 17.87
CA PRO A 179 6.30 3.35 17.06
C PRO A 179 7.42 2.42 17.57
N PRO A 180 7.38 1.11 17.26
CA PRO A 180 8.35 0.12 17.75
C PRO A 180 9.78 0.39 17.24
N MET A 181 10.77 0.38 18.16
CA MET A 181 12.17 0.73 17.87
C MET A 181 13.18 -0.43 17.99
N GLU A 182 13.02 -1.32 18.97
CA GLU A 182 14.12 -2.18 19.43
C GLU A 182 14.60 -3.24 18.40
N MET A 183 13.73 -3.74 17.52
CA MET A 183 14.12 -4.73 16.50
C MET A 183 14.60 -4.11 15.16
N MET A 184 14.40 -2.80 14.98
CA MET A 184 14.55 -2.10 13.70
C MET A 184 16.01 -1.68 13.42
N ALA A 185 16.71 -1.13 14.41
CA ALA A 185 18.05 -0.58 14.21
C ALA A 185 19.09 -1.67 13.89
N GLY A 186 18.98 -2.85 14.52
CA GLY A 186 19.92 -3.96 14.31
C GLY A 186 19.82 -4.56 12.91
N ARG A 187 18.60 -4.81 12.41
CA ARG A 187 18.37 -5.37 11.08
C ARG A 187 18.65 -4.39 9.95
N ILE A 188 18.31 -3.11 10.09
CA ILE A 188 18.64 -2.08 9.09
C ILE A 188 20.15 -1.94 8.94
N LYS A 189 20.90 -1.96 10.05
CA LYS A 189 22.37 -2.02 10.01
C LYS A 189 22.86 -3.28 9.29
N GLY A 190 22.26 -4.44 9.57
CA GLY A 190 22.60 -5.70 8.90
C GLY A 190 22.33 -5.70 7.39
N VAL A 191 21.20 -5.15 6.94
CA VAL A 191 20.86 -5.04 5.51
C VAL A 191 21.78 -4.04 4.80
N ARG A 192 22.05 -2.88 5.42
CA ARG A 192 23.01 -1.89 4.90
C ARG A 192 24.41 -2.48 4.78
N GLN A 193 24.82 -3.30 5.76
CA GLN A 193 26.10 -3.99 5.72
C GLN A 193 26.16 -4.99 4.55
N LYS A 194 25.16 -5.87 4.40
CA LYS A 194 25.12 -6.82 3.28
C LYS A 194 25.11 -6.14 1.91
N LEU A 195 24.39 -5.02 1.78
CA LEU A 195 24.35 -4.21 0.55
C LEU A 195 25.72 -3.58 0.28
N PHE A 196 26.35 -2.98 1.29
CA PHE A 196 27.69 -2.43 1.17
C PHE A 196 28.71 -3.49 0.78
N ASP A 197 28.70 -4.66 1.42
CA ASP A 197 29.62 -5.77 1.15
C ASP A 197 29.44 -6.28 -0.29
N SER A 198 28.19 -6.49 -0.72
CA SER A 198 27.87 -6.97 -2.07
C SER A 198 28.26 -5.98 -3.16
N LEU A 199 28.07 -4.68 -2.93
CA LEU A 199 28.47 -3.63 -3.88
C LEU A 199 29.99 -3.47 -3.91
N SER A 200 30.65 -3.51 -2.76
CA SER A 200 32.11 -3.39 -2.68
C SER A 200 32.83 -4.57 -3.32
N ALA A 201 32.27 -5.77 -3.22
CA ALA A 201 32.80 -6.97 -3.88
C ALA A 201 32.67 -6.96 -5.41
N LYS A 202 31.77 -6.12 -5.97
CA LYS A 202 31.47 -6.05 -7.40
C LYS A 202 31.90 -4.75 -8.08
N ASP A 203 32.41 -3.78 -7.32
CA ASP A 203 32.74 -2.44 -7.81
C ASP A 203 34.26 -2.27 -7.99
N GLU A 204 34.72 -2.33 -9.24
CA GLU A 204 36.13 -2.11 -9.61
C GLU A 204 36.49 -0.62 -9.76
N SER A 205 35.53 0.30 -9.60
CA SER A 205 35.72 1.73 -9.88
C SER A 205 36.38 2.53 -8.75
N GLY A 206 36.63 1.91 -7.59
CA GLY A 206 37.25 2.56 -6.43
C GLY A 206 36.40 3.65 -5.76
N LYS A 207 35.12 3.77 -6.11
CA LYS A 207 34.22 4.79 -5.53
C LYS A 207 33.91 4.49 -4.06
N ASN A 208 34.04 5.51 -3.21
CA ASN A 208 33.75 5.39 -1.78
C ASN A 208 32.23 5.28 -1.53
N ARG A 209 31.77 4.08 -1.16
CA ARG A 209 30.36 3.80 -0.82
C ARG A 209 30.06 3.74 0.67
N SER A 210 30.99 4.18 1.53
CA SER A 210 30.83 4.15 3.00
C SER A 210 29.64 4.99 3.51
N PHE A 211 29.10 5.87 2.66
CA PHE A 211 27.86 6.60 2.96
C PHE A 211 26.66 5.66 3.21
N ILE A 212 26.63 4.45 2.61
CA ILE A 212 25.58 3.44 2.82
C ILE A 212 25.52 3.00 4.29
N LEU A 213 26.69 2.92 4.95
CA LEU A 213 26.84 2.52 6.35
C LEU A 213 26.65 3.68 7.33
N LYS A 214 26.87 4.92 6.89
CA LYS A 214 26.78 6.14 7.72
C LYS A 214 25.37 6.74 7.77
N GLN A 215 24.46 6.26 6.94
CA GLN A 215 23.06 6.70 6.92
C GLN A 215 22.31 6.20 8.16
N ILE A 216 21.61 7.12 8.82
CA ILE A 216 20.74 6.86 9.97
C ILE A 216 19.29 6.92 9.47
N GLY A 217 18.48 5.92 9.85
CA GLY A 217 17.05 5.83 9.47
C GLY A 217 16.71 4.73 8.47
N VAL A 218 15.41 4.54 8.28
CA VAL A 218 14.78 3.42 7.53
C VAL A 218 14.63 3.71 6.03
N PHE A 219 15.11 4.85 5.54
CA PHE A 219 14.78 5.28 4.18
C PHE A 219 15.32 4.34 3.11
N SER A 220 14.37 3.80 2.34
CA SER A 220 14.49 3.42 0.94
C SER A 220 13.92 4.57 0.10
N PHE A 221 14.42 4.74 -1.12
CA PHE A 221 14.00 5.78 -2.05
C PHE A 221 12.50 5.63 -2.35
N THR A 222 11.67 6.57 -1.86
CA THR A 222 10.22 6.62 -2.16
C THR A 222 9.95 6.95 -3.63
N GLY A 223 10.99 7.45 -4.32
CA GLY A 223 10.93 7.88 -5.70
C GLY A 223 10.16 9.19 -5.92
N LEU A 224 9.70 9.83 -4.85
CA LEU A 224 9.23 11.21 -4.86
C LEU A 224 10.45 12.15 -4.87
N ASN A 225 10.42 13.21 -5.67
CA ASN A 225 11.49 14.21 -5.69
C ASN A 225 11.44 15.13 -4.45
N LYS A 226 12.47 15.95 -4.22
CA LYS A 226 12.55 16.87 -3.06
C LYS A 226 11.35 17.83 -2.94
N ALA A 227 10.74 18.24 -4.05
CA ALA A 227 9.56 19.10 -4.04
C ALA A 227 8.26 18.34 -3.70
N GLN A 228 8.24 17.02 -3.91
CA GLN A 228 7.13 16.11 -3.59
C GLN A 228 7.26 15.49 -2.19
N ASN A 229 8.45 15.57 -1.58
CA ASN A 229 8.72 15.06 -0.25
C ASN A 229 8.53 16.14 0.82
N PHE A 230 7.31 16.25 1.37
CA PHE A 230 7.16 16.67 2.76
C PHE A 230 6.64 15.48 3.57
N ILE A 231 7.57 14.69 4.08
CA ILE A 231 7.24 13.47 4.80
C ILE A 231 6.75 13.86 6.21
N ALA A 232 5.49 13.61 6.52
CA ALA A 232 5.02 13.50 7.90
C ALA A 232 5.54 12.21 8.54
N GLN A 233 6.86 12.15 8.73
CA GLN A 233 7.50 11.09 9.51
C GLN A 233 7.02 11.25 10.95
N VAL A 234 6.17 10.34 11.42
CA VAL A 234 6.06 10.03 12.84
C VAL A 234 7.27 9.15 13.21
N LEU A 235 8.46 9.69 13.00
CA LEU A 235 9.72 9.12 13.48
C LEU A 235 10.50 10.27 14.10
N TYR A 236 10.33 10.36 15.43
CA TYR A 236 10.99 11.24 16.38
C TYR A 236 10.87 12.77 16.16
N GLY A 237 10.77 13.46 17.28
CA GLY A 237 11.15 14.87 17.40
C GLY A 237 12.64 14.97 17.72
#